data_AF-A0A7J7RZS7-F1
#
_entry.id   AF-A0A7J7RZS7-F1
#
_cell.length_a   1.000
_cell.length_b   1.000
_cell.length_c   1.000
_cell.angle_alpha   90.00
_cell.angle_beta   90.00
_cell.angle_gamma   90.00
#
_symmetry.space_group_name_H-M   'P 1'
#
loop_
_entity.id
_entity.type
_entity.pdbx_description
1 polymer ?
#
loop_
_entity_poly.entity_id
_entity_poly.type
_entity_poly.pdbx_seq_one_letter_code
_entity_poly.pdbx_strand_id
1 'polypeptide(L)'
;MRRRWWKKRWLRCLSHLDYIGPCKYIPPCLDSELTEFPLRMRDWLKNVLVTLYERDEENNLLTEKQKLRVKKIHENEKRLEAGDHPVELLARDFEKNYNMYIFPVHWQFGQLDQHPIDGYLSHTELAPLRAPLIPMEHCTTRFFETCDLDNDKYIALDEWAGCFGIKEKDIDKDLVI
;
A
#
# COMPACT_ATOMS: atom_id res chain seq x y z
N MET A 1 0.82 56.97 6.04
CA MET A 1 1.36 55.92 5.14
C MET A 1 1.03 54.54 5.71
N ARG A 2 0.09 53.80 5.11
CA ARG A 2 -0.30 52.44 5.53
C ARG A 2 0.73 51.44 5.00
N ARG A 3 1.48 50.76 5.88
CA ARG A 3 2.32 49.62 5.51
C ARG A 3 1.47 48.34 5.57
N ARG A 4 1.38 47.65 4.43
CA ARG A 4 0.60 46.42 4.23
C ARG A 4 1.13 45.30 5.13
N TRP A 5 0.22 44.73 5.92
CA TRP A 5 0.40 43.44 6.57
C TRP A 5 0.50 42.36 5.49
N TRP A 6 1.69 41.79 5.30
CA TRP A 6 1.81 40.53 4.60
C TRP A 6 1.28 39.46 5.55
N LYS A 7 0.09 38.94 5.26
CA LYS A 7 -0.39 37.66 5.80
C LYS A 7 0.62 36.59 5.38
N LYS A 8 1.65 36.37 6.19
CA LYS A 8 2.41 35.12 6.13
C LYS A 8 1.48 34.04 6.66
N ARG A 9 0.84 33.34 5.73
CA ARG A 9 0.20 32.06 5.98
C ARG A 9 1.31 31.16 6.53
N TRP A 10 1.30 30.94 7.84
CA TRP A 10 2.13 29.94 8.47
C TRP A 10 1.69 28.60 7.87
N LEU A 11 2.40 28.13 6.85
CA LEU A 11 2.39 26.72 6.50
C LEU A 11 2.96 26.01 7.73
N ARG A 12 2.13 25.26 8.45
CA ARG A 12 2.61 24.33 9.47
C ARG A 12 3.67 23.45 8.81
N CYS A 13 4.89 23.47 9.33
CA CYS A 13 5.87 22.43 9.00
C CYS A 13 5.34 21.10 9.57
N LEU A 14 4.80 20.26 8.70
CA LEU A 14 4.45 18.87 9.03
C LEU A 14 5.74 18.05 8.88
N SER A 15 6.41 17.78 10.01
CA SER A 15 7.63 16.95 10.06
C SER A 15 7.25 15.47 9.97
N HIS A 16 7.06 14.97 8.74
CA HIS A 16 6.84 13.54 8.48
C HIS A 16 8.10 12.88 7.94
N LEU A 17 8.28 11.61 8.28
CA LEU A 17 9.27 10.78 7.61
C LEU A 17 8.77 10.50 6.19
N ASP A 18 9.57 10.84 5.19
CA ASP A 18 9.25 10.54 3.80
C ASP A 18 9.69 9.12 3.46
N TYR A 19 10.96 8.79 3.69
CA TYR A 19 11.50 7.45 3.53
C TYR A 19 12.74 7.26 4.41
N ILE A 20 13.17 6.00 4.57
CA ILE A 20 14.32 5.64 5.39
C ILE A 20 15.61 5.71 4.55
N GLY A 21 16.59 6.51 5.00
CA GLY A 21 17.90 6.67 4.34
C GLY A 21 18.28 8.14 4.11
N PRO A 22 19.42 8.40 3.43
CA PRO A 22 19.83 9.76 3.09
C PRO A 22 18.90 10.43 2.07
N CYS A 23 18.83 11.76 2.09
CA CYS A 23 18.11 12.55 1.09
C CYS A 23 18.61 12.22 -0.34
N LYS A 24 17.69 11.86 -1.25
CA LYS A 24 17.93 11.48 -2.65
C LYS A 24 17.01 12.28 -3.57
N TYR A 25 17.38 12.38 -4.85
CA TYR A 25 16.46 12.88 -5.86
C TYR A 25 15.37 11.85 -6.12
N ILE A 26 14.11 12.28 -6.08
CA ILE A 26 12.94 11.47 -6.42
C ILE A 26 12.40 11.99 -7.75
N PRO A 27 12.38 11.17 -8.82
CA PRO A 27 11.83 11.59 -10.10
C PRO A 27 10.32 11.86 -9.98
N PRO A 28 9.76 12.78 -10.79
CA PRO A 28 8.31 12.98 -10.81
C PRO A 28 7.61 11.71 -11.33
N CYS A 29 6.53 11.32 -10.68
CA CYS A 29 5.66 10.24 -11.15
C CYS A 29 4.85 10.70 -12.35
N LEU A 30 4.99 10.02 -13.50
CA LEU A 30 4.21 10.29 -14.70
C LEU A 30 2.77 9.78 -14.56
N ASP A 31 1.83 10.36 -15.31
CA ASP A 31 0.42 9.92 -15.29
C ASP A 31 0.26 8.46 -15.71
N SER A 32 1.06 8.01 -16.69
CA SER A 32 1.08 6.61 -17.12
C SER A 32 1.53 5.68 -15.99
N GLU A 33 2.61 6.03 -15.28
CA GLU A 33 3.11 5.24 -14.15
C GLU A 33 2.09 5.20 -13.01
N LEU A 34 1.43 6.33 -12.73
CA LEU A 34 0.40 6.43 -11.70
C LEU A 34 -0.78 5.48 -11.97
N THR A 35 -1.18 5.31 -13.24
CA THR A 35 -2.25 4.37 -13.61
C THR A 35 -1.84 2.90 -13.46
N GLU A 36 -0.56 2.59 -13.62
CA GLU A 36 -0.02 1.22 -13.46
C GLU A 36 0.29 0.86 -12.01
N PHE A 37 0.63 1.86 -11.19
CA PHE A 37 1.05 1.72 -9.80
C PHE A 37 0.15 0.79 -8.96
N PRO A 38 -1.18 0.97 -8.88
CA PRO A 38 -2.03 0.10 -8.05
C PRO A 38 -1.99 -1.37 -8.49
N LEU A 39 -1.83 -1.63 -9.79
CA LEU A 39 -1.76 -3.00 -10.33
C LEU A 39 -0.46 -3.67 -9.92
N ARG A 40 0.67 -2.96 -10.05
CA ARG A 40 2.01 -3.45 -9.71
C ARG A 40 2.18 -3.62 -8.20
N MET A 41 1.74 -2.63 -7.42
CA MET A 41 1.79 -2.68 -5.97
C MET A 41 0.96 -3.84 -5.42
N ARG A 42 -0.26 -4.03 -5.92
CA ARG A 42 -1.13 -5.12 -5.45
C ARG A 42 -0.56 -6.52 -5.74
N ASP A 43 0.06 -6.71 -6.92
CA ASP A 43 0.78 -7.95 -7.22
C ASP A 43 2.00 -8.14 -6.31
N TRP A 44 2.76 -7.07 -6.08
CA TRP A 44 3.90 -7.06 -5.15
C TRP A 44 3.47 -7.48 -3.74
N LEU A 45 2.36 -6.94 -3.20
CA LEU A 45 1.82 -7.31 -1.89
C LEU A 45 1.50 -8.81 -1.79
N LYS A 46 0.84 -9.37 -2.81
CA LYS A 46 0.55 -10.80 -2.89
C LYS A 46 1.85 -11.62 -2.83
N ASN A 47 2.85 -11.25 -3.63
CA ASN A 47 4.11 -11.99 -3.72
C ASN A 47 4.95 -11.87 -2.45
N VAL A 48 5.02 -10.69 -1.83
CA VAL A 48 5.67 -10.49 -0.51
C VAL A 48 5.06 -11.43 0.51
N LEU A 49 3.73 -11.49 0.59
CA LEU A 49 3.03 -12.32 1.56
C LEU A 49 3.29 -13.82 1.33
N VAL A 50 3.29 -14.26 0.07
CA VAL A 50 3.63 -15.63 -0.32
C VAL A 50 5.07 -15.98 0.07
N THR A 51 6.03 -15.08 -0.20
CA THR A 51 7.44 -15.27 0.20
C THR A 51 7.64 -15.27 1.72
N LEU A 52 6.88 -14.45 2.46
CA LEU A 52 6.90 -14.49 3.93
C LEU A 52 6.42 -15.85 4.45
N TYR A 53 5.34 -16.37 3.89
CA TYR A 53 4.81 -17.70 4.24
C TYR A 53 5.82 -18.83 3.95
N GLU A 54 6.52 -18.79 2.81
CA GLU A 54 7.53 -19.80 2.47
C GLU A 54 8.76 -19.78 3.39
N ARG A 55 9.10 -18.62 3.95
CA ARG A 55 10.24 -18.43 4.86
C ARG A 55 9.92 -18.66 6.33
N ASP A 56 8.64 -18.82 6.66
CA ASP A 56 8.18 -18.87 8.03
C ASP A 56 8.34 -20.27 8.64
N GLU A 57 9.58 -20.61 9.02
CA GLU A 57 9.95 -21.89 9.62
C GLU A 57 9.49 -22.04 11.10
N GLU A 58 9.32 -20.94 11.86
CA GLU A 58 9.06 -20.98 13.32
C GLU A 58 7.84 -20.16 13.80
N ASN A 59 6.90 -19.78 12.93
CA ASN A 59 5.73 -18.93 13.27
C ASN A 59 6.11 -17.54 13.79
N ASN A 60 7.26 -17.02 13.38
CA ASN A 60 7.77 -15.73 13.84
C ASN A 60 7.37 -14.57 12.89
N LEU A 61 6.87 -14.86 11.69
CA LEU A 61 6.53 -13.85 10.69
C LEU A 61 5.01 -13.68 10.50
N LEU A 62 4.26 -14.78 10.51
CA LEU A 62 2.81 -14.79 10.34
C LEU A 62 2.14 -15.56 11.48
N THR A 63 0.99 -15.07 11.93
CA THR A 63 0.17 -15.81 12.89
C THR A 63 -0.46 -17.06 12.24
N GLU A 64 -0.85 -18.05 13.04
CA GLU A 64 -1.51 -19.28 12.53
C GLU A 64 -2.72 -19.00 11.62
N LYS A 65 -3.54 -17.99 11.99
CA LYS A 65 -4.70 -17.57 11.19
C LYS A 65 -4.27 -16.95 9.86
N GLN A 66 -3.21 -16.15 9.86
CA GLN A 66 -2.65 -15.55 8.66
C GLN A 66 -2.03 -16.64 7.77
N LYS A 67 -1.24 -17.56 8.32
CA LYS A 67 -0.67 -18.71 7.59
C LYS A 67 -1.73 -19.52 6.86
N LEU A 68 -2.85 -19.85 7.51
CA LEU A 68 -3.91 -20.61 6.87
C LEU A 68 -4.53 -19.86 5.68
N ARG A 69 -4.60 -18.53 5.73
CA ARG A 69 -5.07 -17.70 4.61
C ARG A 69 -4.04 -17.66 3.49
N VAL A 70 -2.77 -17.43 3.79
CA VAL A 70 -1.70 -17.39 2.78
C VAL A 70 -1.48 -18.75 2.14
N LYS A 71 -1.59 -19.84 2.90
CA LYS A 71 -1.52 -21.22 2.40
C LYS A 71 -2.51 -21.46 1.25
N LYS A 72 -3.75 -20.99 1.38
CA LYS A 72 -4.76 -21.08 0.31
C LYS A 72 -4.40 -20.29 -0.94
N ILE A 73 -3.62 -19.21 -0.81
CA ILE A 73 -3.10 -18.44 -1.94
C ILE A 73 -1.92 -19.18 -2.56
N HIS A 74 -0.96 -19.63 -1.74
CA HIS A 74 0.26 -20.33 -2.15
C HIS A 74 -0.04 -21.60 -2.96
N GLU A 75 -0.93 -22.46 -2.45
CA GLU A 75 -1.30 -23.76 -3.03
C GLU A 75 -2.28 -23.64 -4.23
N ASN A 76 -2.70 -22.42 -4.59
CA ASN A 76 -3.65 -22.26 -5.68
C ASN A 76 -2.97 -22.38 -7.05
N GLU A 77 -3.35 -23.39 -7.84
CA GLU A 77 -2.81 -23.61 -9.19
C GLU A 77 -3.04 -22.44 -10.16
N LYS A 78 -4.04 -21.59 -9.90
CA LYS A 78 -4.36 -20.41 -10.72
C LYS A 78 -3.59 -19.16 -10.30
N ARG A 79 -2.77 -19.23 -9.25
CA ARG A 79 -1.96 -18.11 -8.79
C ARG A 79 -0.95 -17.74 -9.87
N LEU A 80 -0.95 -16.46 -10.26
CA LEU A 80 0.13 -15.91 -11.06
C LEU A 80 1.42 -15.86 -10.23
N GLU A 81 2.46 -16.56 -10.68
CA GLU A 81 3.79 -16.58 -10.05
C GLU A 81 4.46 -15.20 -10.11
N ALA A 82 5.43 -14.96 -9.22
CA ALA A 82 6.18 -13.72 -9.21
C ALA A 82 7.03 -13.57 -10.49
N GLY A 83 7.03 -12.39 -11.08
CA GLY A 83 7.77 -12.11 -12.31
C GLY A 83 7.49 -10.69 -12.83
N ASP A 84 8.23 -10.31 -13.87
CA ASP A 84 7.98 -9.04 -14.58
C ASP A 84 6.84 -9.25 -15.59
N HIS A 85 5.61 -8.97 -15.13
CA HIS A 85 4.40 -9.18 -15.91
C HIS A 85 3.92 -7.89 -16.57
N PRO A 86 3.40 -7.96 -17.81
CA PRO A 86 2.75 -6.81 -18.44
C PRO A 86 1.49 -6.42 -17.67
N VAL A 87 1.18 -5.12 -17.68
CA VAL A 87 0.09 -4.54 -16.89
C VAL A 87 -1.27 -5.14 -17.25
N GLU A 88 -1.48 -5.48 -18.52
CA GLU A 88 -2.71 -6.11 -18.99
C GLU A 88 -2.93 -7.51 -18.39
N LEU A 89 -1.83 -8.25 -18.13
CA LEU A 89 -1.90 -9.54 -17.47
C LEU A 89 -2.26 -9.38 -16.00
N LEU A 90 -1.66 -8.40 -15.31
CA LEU A 90 -1.96 -8.09 -13.90
C LEU A 90 -3.42 -7.65 -13.71
N ALA A 91 -3.95 -6.86 -14.64
CA ALA A 91 -5.36 -6.45 -14.63
C ALA A 91 -6.30 -7.66 -14.79
N ARG A 92 -6.02 -8.54 -15.77
CA ARG A 92 -6.79 -9.77 -15.99
C ARG A 92 -6.71 -10.75 -14.82
N ASP A 93 -5.53 -10.89 -14.21
CA ASP A 93 -5.34 -11.75 -13.03
C ASP A 93 -6.19 -11.25 -11.87
N PHE A 94 -6.19 -9.94 -11.62
CA PHE A 94 -7.03 -9.35 -10.58
C PHE A 94 -8.53 -9.60 -10.80
N GLU A 95 -9.02 -9.49 -12.04
CA GLU A 95 -10.43 -9.78 -12.33
C GLU A 95 -10.79 -11.25 -12.12
N LYS A 96 -9.91 -12.18 -12.54
CA LYS A 96 -10.17 -13.62 -12.50
C LYS A 96 -9.92 -14.24 -11.13
N ASN A 97 -8.93 -13.73 -10.41
CA ASN A 97 -8.42 -14.25 -9.14
C ASN A 97 -8.57 -13.24 -7.99
N TYR A 98 -9.52 -12.31 -8.10
CA TYR A 98 -9.83 -11.24 -7.14
C TYR A 98 -9.69 -11.63 -5.66
N ASN A 99 -10.25 -12.79 -5.26
CA ASN A 99 -10.23 -13.25 -3.87
C ASN A 99 -8.82 -13.44 -3.29
N MET A 100 -7.82 -13.72 -4.13
CA MET A 100 -6.42 -13.86 -3.68
C MET A 100 -5.78 -12.54 -3.27
N TYR A 101 -6.39 -11.41 -3.64
CA TYR A 101 -5.87 -10.07 -3.38
C TYR A 101 -6.49 -9.40 -2.17
N ILE A 102 -7.66 -9.86 -1.71
CA ILE A 102 -8.36 -9.28 -0.56
C ILE A 102 -7.45 -9.33 0.67
N PHE A 103 -6.93 -10.51 1.02
CA PHE A 103 -6.12 -10.66 2.22
C PHE A 103 -4.76 -9.93 2.17
N PRO A 104 -3.96 -10.00 1.09
CA PRO A 104 -2.72 -9.22 0.97
C PRO A 104 -2.92 -7.71 1.15
N VAL A 105 -3.99 -7.15 0.57
CA VAL A 105 -4.29 -5.71 0.69
C VAL A 105 -4.61 -5.34 2.14
N HIS A 106 -5.44 -6.12 2.84
CA HIS A 106 -5.77 -5.85 4.25
C HIS A 106 -4.58 -6.08 5.18
N TRP A 107 -3.84 -7.17 4.97
CA TRP A 107 -2.66 -7.50 5.77
C TRP A 107 -1.64 -6.37 5.74
N GLN A 108 -1.37 -5.82 4.54
CA GLN A 108 -0.41 -4.71 4.42
C GLN A 108 -0.84 -3.48 5.19
N PHE A 109 -2.14 -3.13 5.18
CA PHE A 109 -2.64 -2.02 5.99
C PHE A 109 -2.30 -2.21 7.46
N GLY A 110 -2.55 -3.40 8.01
CA GLY A 110 -2.25 -3.72 9.40
C GLY A 110 -0.76 -3.73 9.73
N GLN A 111 0.12 -4.03 8.77
CA GLN A 111 1.57 -3.90 8.96
C GLN A 111 2.03 -2.44 9.05
N LEU A 112 1.32 -1.51 8.42
CA LEU A 112 1.69 -0.10 8.39
C LEU A 112 1.07 0.69 9.54
N ASP A 113 -0.19 0.40 9.89
CA ASP A 113 -0.95 1.01 11.00
C ASP A 113 -0.38 0.54 12.34
N GLN A 114 0.64 1.24 12.84
CA GLN A 114 1.41 0.85 14.02
C GLN A 114 1.81 2.04 14.92
N HIS A 115 1.75 3.27 14.41
CA HIS A 115 2.31 4.45 15.09
C HIS A 115 1.34 5.65 15.11
N PRO A 116 0.23 5.58 15.85
CA PRO A 116 -0.28 4.43 16.63
C PRO A 116 -1.19 3.52 15.81
N ILE A 117 -1.62 2.38 16.37
CA ILE A 117 -2.71 1.59 15.78
C ILE A 117 -4.02 2.37 15.99
N ASP A 118 -4.46 3.11 14.97
CA ASP A 118 -5.68 3.93 15.02
C ASP A 118 -6.63 3.72 13.83
N GLY A 119 -6.26 2.87 12.88
CA GLY A 119 -7.05 2.58 11.68
C GLY A 119 -6.86 3.60 10.57
N TYR A 120 -5.79 4.41 10.64
CA TYR A 120 -5.41 5.40 9.64
C TYR A 120 -3.92 5.30 9.33
N LEU A 121 -3.54 5.47 8.06
CA LEU A 121 -2.12 5.54 7.69
C LEU A 121 -1.69 6.98 7.50
N SER A 122 -0.79 7.43 8.36
CA SER A 122 -0.12 8.72 8.20
C SER A 122 0.95 8.67 7.10
N HIS A 123 1.39 9.85 6.63
CA HIS A 123 2.52 9.96 5.69
C HIS A 123 3.78 9.24 6.17
N THR A 124 4.02 9.23 7.49
CA THR A 124 5.15 8.56 8.14
C THR A 124 5.02 7.04 8.07
N GLU A 125 3.82 6.51 8.29
CA GLU A 125 3.56 5.06 8.24
C GLU A 125 3.61 4.51 6.82
N LEU A 126 3.38 5.36 5.81
CA LEU A 126 3.57 5.00 4.40
C LEU A 126 5.04 4.99 3.96
N ALA A 127 5.99 5.46 4.79
CA ALA A 127 7.41 5.51 4.45
C ALA A 127 8.03 4.17 3.98
N PRO A 128 7.66 2.99 4.51
CA PRO A 128 8.12 1.70 4.00
C PRO A 128 7.75 1.45 2.53
N LEU A 129 6.63 2.02 2.05
CA LEU A 129 6.21 1.93 0.64
C LEU A 129 6.97 2.90 -0.28
N ARG A 130 7.91 3.69 0.25
CA ARG A 130 8.83 4.53 -0.53
C ARG A 130 10.26 3.95 -0.56
N ALA A 131 10.42 2.70 -0.13
CA ALA A 131 11.69 2.01 -0.19
C ALA A 131 12.05 1.61 -1.65
N PRO A 132 13.34 1.53 -2.02
CA PRO A 132 13.75 1.21 -3.40
C PRO A 132 13.33 -0.18 -3.92
N LEU A 133 12.90 -1.09 -3.03
CA LEU A 133 12.41 -2.42 -3.40
C LEU A 133 10.95 -2.41 -3.88
N ILE A 134 10.24 -1.29 -3.67
CA ILE A 134 8.85 -1.12 -4.05
C ILE A 134 8.77 -0.79 -5.54
N PRO A 135 7.87 -1.42 -6.31
CA PRO A 135 7.70 -1.05 -7.71
C PRO A 135 7.20 0.40 -7.84
N MET A 136 7.91 1.20 -8.63
CA MET A 136 7.56 2.62 -8.89
C MET A 136 7.40 3.43 -7.60
N GLU A 137 8.34 3.33 -6.67
CA GLU A 137 8.23 3.92 -5.32
C GLU A 137 8.09 5.45 -5.34
N HIS A 138 8.56 6.11 -6.41
CA HIS A 138 8.41 7.53 -6.63
C HIS A 138 6.95 7.96 -6.86
N CYS A 139 6.06 7.03 -7.19
CA CYS A 139 4.63 7.26 -7.35
C CYS A 139 3.83 7.12 -6.06
N THR A 140 4.40 6.55 -5.00
CA THR A 140 3.69 6.23 -3.75
C THR A 140 2.97 7.44 -3.15
N THR A 141 3.66 8.58 -2.98
CA THR A 141 3.03 9.79 -2.40
C THR A 141 1.90 10.30 -3.28
N ARG A 142 2.15 10.43 -4.59
CA ARG A 142 1.16 10.92 -5.54
C ARG A 142 -0.07 10.02 -5.61
N PHE A 143 0.12 8.70 -5.52
CA PHE A 143 -0.97 7.73 -5.48
C PHE A 143 -1.82 7.88 -4.22
N PHE A 144 -1.22 7.90 -3.04
CA PHE A 144 -2.00 8.02 -1.80
C PHE A 144 -2.66 9.39 -1.65
N GLU A 145 -2.11 10.47 -2.22
CA GLU A 145 -2.81 11.75 -2.34
C GLU A 145 -4.11 11.65 -3.16
N THR A 146 -4.21 10.72 -4.11
CA THR A 146 -5.47 10.45 -4.84
C THR A 146 -6.42 9.53 -4.08
N CYS A 147 -5.92 8.80 -3.07
CA CYS A 147 -6.69 7.91 -2.22
C CYS A 147 -7.29 8.61 -1.01
N ASP A 148 -6.69 9.71 -0.57
CA ASP A 148 -7.18 10.63 0.48
C ASP A 148 -8.41 11.40 -0.05
N LEU A 149 -9.59 10.75 0.00
CA LEU A 149 -10.83 11.24 -0.60
C LEU A 149 -11.41 12.42 0.18
N ASP A 150 -11.32 12.38 1.51
CA ASP A 150 -11.81 13.45 2.38
C ASP A 150 -10.76 14.56 2.66
N ASN A 151 -9.53 14.37 2.18
CA ASN A 151 -8.41 15.31 2.25
C ASN A 151 -7.90 15.59 3.67
N ASP A 152 -8.06 14.65 4.60
CA ASP A 152 -7.61 14.77 5.98
C ASP A 152 -6.10 14.49 6.17
N LYS A 153 -5.40 14.03 5.11
CA LYS A 153 -3.97 13.66 5.05
C LYS A 153 -3.62 12.32 5.69
N TYR A 154 -4.63 11.53 6.01
CA TYR A 154 -4.52 10.15 6.43
C TYR A 154 -5.18 9.26 5.37
N ILE A 155 -4.87 7.97 5.40
CA ILE A 155 -5.54 6.98 4.55
C ILE A 155 -6.28 6.01 5.46
N ALA A 156 -7.60 6.07 5.43
CA ALA A 156 -8.44 5.12 6.16
C ALA A 156 -8.44 3.74 5.46
N LEU A 157 -8.86 2.69 6.18
CA LEU A 157 -8.91 1.32 5.63
C LEU A 157 -9.79 1.22 4.36
N ASP A 158 -10.91 1.94 4.33
CA ASP A 158 -11.83 1.96 3.20
C ASP A 158 -11.25 2.68 1.98
N GLU A 159 -10.55 3.80 2.20
CA GLU A 159 -9.80 4.51 1.17
C GLU A 159 -8.67 3.66 0.61
N TRP A 160 -7.87 3.04 1.49
CA TRP A 160 -6.79 2.12 1.12
C TRP A 160 -7.32 0.97 0.27
N ALA A 161 -8.31 0.24 0.78
CA ALA A 161 -8.84 -0.94 0.12
C ALA A 161 -9.54 -0.57 -1.21
N GLY A 162 -10.29 0.53 -1.22
CA GLY A 162 -10.91 1.09 -2.42
C GLY A 162 -9.89 1.46 -3.49
N CYS A 163 -8.79 2.09 -3.11
CA CYS A 163 -7.71 2.44 -4.05
C CYS A 163 -7.01 1.23 -4.70
N PHE A 164 -6.98 0.09 -4.00
CA PHE A 164 -6.50 -1.17 -4.59
C PHE A 164 -7.57 -1.98 -5.32
N GLY A 165 -8.79 -1.45 -5.42
CA GLY A 165 -9.92 -2.05 -6.13
C GLY A 165 -10.67 -3.12 -5.34
N ILE A 166 -10.46 -3.20 -4.03
CA ILE A 166 -11.25 -4.07 -3.15
C ILE A 166 -12.65 -3.47 -3.00
N LYS A 167 -13.68 -4.30 -3.19
CA LYS A 167 -15.08 -3.90 -3.09
C LYS A 167 -15.43 -3.66 -1.63
N GLU A 168 -16.23 -2.63 -1.36
CA GLU A 168 -16.65 -2.24 -0.01
C GLU A 168 -17.17 -3.41 0.85
N LYS A 169 -17.96 -4.32 0.26
CA LYS A 169 -18.50 -5.50 0.94
C LYS A 169 -17.45 -6.53 1.38
N ASP A 170 -16.26 -6.47 0.80
CA ASP A 170 -15.13 -7.37 1.07
C ASP A 170 -14.08 -6.69 1.96
N ILE A 171 -14.35 -5.46 2.44
CA ILE A 171 -13.51 -4.74 3.39
C ILE A 171 -13.85 -5.24 4.80
N ASP A 172 -12.86 -5.85 5.46
CA ASP A 172 -13.05 -6.52 6.74
C ASP A 172 -11.87 -6.22 7.70
N LYS A 173 -12.20 -5.58 8.83
CA LYS A 173 -11.23 -5.20 9.87
C LYS A 173 -10.59 -6.42 10.53
N ASP A 174 -11.26 -7.59 10.53
CA ASP A 174 -10.70 -8.85 11.07
C ASP A 174 -9.60 -9.46 10.18
N LEU A 175 -9.33 -8.84 9.03
CA LEU A 175 -8.21 -9.18 8.14
C LEU A 175 -6.95 -8.35 8.41
N VAL A 176 -7.09 -7.25 9.15
CA VAL A 176 -6.01 -6.30 9.48
C VAL A 176 -5.27 -6.72 10.76
N ILE A 177 -5.93 -7.51 11.62
CA ILE A 177 -5.45 -8.02 12.91
C ILE A 177 -4.70 -9.37 12.73
#